data_AF-A0A7C7JGH7-F1
#
_entry.id   AF-A0A7C7JGH7-F1
#
_cell.length_a   1.000
_cell.length_b   1.000
_cell.length_c   1.000
_cell.angle_alpha   90.00
_cell.angle_beta   90.00
_cell.angle_gamma   90.00
#
_symmetry.space_group_name_H-M   'P 1'
#
loop_
_entity.id
_entity.type
_entity.pdbx_description
1 polymer ?
#
loop_
_entity_poly.entity_id
_entity_poly.type
_entity_poly.pdbx_seq_one_letter_code
_entity_poly.pdbx_strand_id
1 'polypeptide(L)'
;MSVATDNYTLTFSPPSKGWPSFYSYTPEWMQGMNQYFYSFYGGNLWRHNTNELRNNYYGTDYPSTVTSVFNQEPITNKLFKTLSLESDHAWGATFVSELQSTGFIEATYFEKKESDWFAFIRTQGVVNIDTAAEAAQEFPLRSANGIGNSLTATNVATVTTFTFPLELPLGNIPNIGDSIYYAVPVVFPAVLTPIYLGEITAINIDIPATPPLNNIVVEQNVVNGGVQPGVDVNYVMVTKNLVAESHGILGHYGVFTLTNEDTEAVELFAVKSEVMKSYP
;
A
#
# COMPACT_ATOMS: atom_id res chain seq x y z
N MET A 1 18.15 -15.64 -19.71
CA MET A 1 16.99 -15.02 -19.06
C MET A 1 15.81 -15.96 -19.26
N SER A 2 15.43 -16.69 -18.23
CA SER A 2 14.19 -17.46 -18.21
C SER A 2 13.08 -16.53 -17.73
N VAL A 3 12.09 -16.27 -18.57
CA VAL A 3 10.83 -15.66 -18.15
C VAL A 3 10.00 -16.79 -17.55
N ALA A 4 9.56 -16.63 -16.30
CA ALA A 4 8.57 -17.54 -15.74
C ALA A 4 7.28 -17.35 -16.54
N THR A 5 6.87 -18.39 -17.27
CA THR A 5 5.58 -18.44 -17.93
C THR A 5 4.63 -19.19 -17.03
N ASP A 6 3.58 -18.52 -16.56
CA ASP A 6 2.48 -19.21 -15.90
C ASP A 6 1.81 -20.14 -16.91
N ASN A 7 1.70 -21.42 -16.53
CA ASN A 7 1.01 -22.40 -17.35
C ASN A 7 -0.50 -22.25 -17.13
N TYR A 8 -1.26 -22.10 -18.21
CA TYR A 8 -2.72 -22.00 -18.16
C TYR A 8 -3.37 -23.19 -18.84
N THR A 9 -4.51 -23.62 -18.30
CA THR A 9 -5.40 -24.57 -18.98
C THR A 9 -6.52 -23.81 -19.66
N LEU A 10 -6.67 -24.03 -20.97
CA LEU A 10 -7.71 -23.42 -21.78
C LEU A 10 -8.75 -24.48 -22.12
N THR A 11 -10.04 -24.17 -21.99
CA THR A 11 -11.11 -25.05 -22.49
C THR A 11 -11.84 -24.42 -23.66
N PHE A 12 -12.02 -25.21 -24.72
CA PHE A 12 -12.74 -24.80 -25.91
C PHE A 12 -14.22 -25.17 -25.76
N SER A 13 -15.10 -24.22 -26.08
CA SER A 13 -16.54 -24.43 -26.16
C SER A 13 -16.96 -24.50 -27.63
N PRO A 14 -17.35 -25.68 -28.14
CA PRO A 14 -17.89 -25.80 -29.50
C PRO A 14 -19.11 -24.92 -29.77
N PRO A 15 -20.09 -24.77 -28.84
CA PRO A 15 -21.20 -23.84 -29.02
C PRO A 15 -20.76 -22.39 -29.18
N SER A 16 -19.77 -21.94 -28.39
CA SER A 16 -19.25 -20.57 -28.44
C SER A 16 -18.20 -20.37 -29.54
N LYS A 17 -17.75 -21.45 -30.19
CA LYS A 17 -16.66 -21.49 -31.17
C LYS A 17 -15.40 -20.75 -30.69
N GLY A 18 -15.08 -20.87 -29.40
CA GLY A 18 -13.98 -20.13 -28.78
C GLY A 18 -13.52 -20.75 -27.47
N TRP A 19 -12.59 -20.06 -26.81
CA TRP A 19 -12.00 -20.45 -25.53
C TRP A 19 -12.59 -19.57 -24.41
N PRO A 20 -13.76 -19.91 -23.84
CA PRO A 20 -14.42 -19.06 -22.85
C PRO A 20 -13.83 -19.16 -21.44
N SER A 21 -13.04 -20.19 -21.14
CA SER A 21 -12.55 -20.42 -19.78
C SER A 21 -11.05 -20.63 -19.74
N PHE A 22 -10.45 -19.94 -18.78
CA PHE A 22 -9.02 -19.89 -18.51
C PHE A 22 -8.84 -20.33 -17.07
N TYR A 23 -8.13 -21.42 -16.85
CA TYR A 23 -7.85 -21.94 -15.53
C TYR A 23 -6.36 -21.76 -15.24
N SER A 24 -6.06 -21.27 -14.04
CA SER A 24 -4.69 -21.16 -13.52
C SER A 24 -4.11 -22.50 -13.07
N TYR A 25 -4.96 -23.53 -12.89
CA TYR A 25 -4.50 -24.86 -12.55
C TYR A 25 -4.24 -25.74 -13.79
N THR A 26 -3.29 -26.66 -13.65
CA THR A 26 -2.79 -27.52 -14.74
C THR A 26 -2.97 -29.01 -14.41
N PRO A 27 -4.19 -29.54 -14.56
CA PRO A 27 -4.45 -30.96 -14.31
C PRO A 27 -3.90 -31.83 -15.46
N GLU A 28 -3.63 -33.10 -15.20
CA GLU A 28 -3.23 -34.05 -16.25
C GLU A 28 -4.38 -34.37 -17.22
N TRP A 29 -5.62 -34.37 -16.70
CA TRP A 29 -6.81 -34.66 -17.49
C TRP A 29 -8.05 -33.99 -16.89
N MET A 30 -8.98 -33.56 -17.73
CA MET A 30 -10.26 -32.94 -17.34
C MET A 30 -11.41 -33.60 -18.07
N GLN A 31 -12.47 -33.97 -17.36
CA GLN A 31 -13.64 -34.60 -17.96
C GLN A 31 -14.92 -34.25 -17.20
N GLY A 32 -15.96 -33.86 -17.94
CA GLY A 32 -17.32 -33.78 -17.43
C GLY A 32 -18.00 -35.16 -17.50
N MET A 33 -18.63 -35.60 -16.41
CA MET A 33 -19.40 -36.85 -16.34
C MET A 33 -20.54 -36.72 -15.33
N ASN A 34 -21.76 -37.15 -15.70
CA ASN A 34 -22.94 -37.14 -14.84
C ASN A 34 -23.19 -35.79 -14.12
N GLN A 35 -23.11 -34.69 -14.86
CA GLN A 35 -23.27 -33.31 -14.36
C GLN A 35 -22.18 -32.80 -13.41
N TYR A 36 -21.16 -33.60 -13.11
CA TYR A 36 -20.00 -33.18 -12.35
C TYR A 36 -18.79 -32.95 -13.26
N PHE A 37 -17.93 -32.05 -12.82
CA PHE A 37 -16.66 -31.78 -13.44
C PHE A 37 -15.54 -32.43 -12.64
N TYR A 38 -14.70 -33.22 -13.32
CA TYR A 38 -13.58 -33.94 -12.72
C TYR A 38 -12.25 -33.53 -13.34
N SER A 39 -11.20 -33.56 -12.53
CA SER A 39 -9.83 -33.46 -13.01
C SER A 39 -8.92 -34.48 -12.33
N PHE A 40 -7.93 -34.96 -13.05
CA PHE A 40 -6.83 -35.75 -12.50
C PHE A 40 -5.65 -34.82 -12.24
N TYR A 41 -5.11 -34.86 -11.02
CA TYR A 41 -3.92 -34.11 -10.63
C TYR A 41 -3.10 -34.90 -9.61
N GLY A 42 -1.81 -35.06 -9.88
CA GLY A 42 -0.89 -35.84 -9.05
C GLY A 42 -1.30 -37.30 -8.90
N GLY A 43 -1.98 -37.87 -9.91
CA GLY A 43 -2.51 -39.24 -9.87
C GLY A 43 -3.78 -39.41 -9.03
N ASN A 44 -4.32 -38.34 -8.44
CA ASN A 44 -5.56 -38.35 -7.68
C ASN A 44 -6.73 -37.80 -8.51
N LEU A 45 -7.93 -38.30 -8.23
CA LEU A 45 -9.18 -37.80 -8.84
C LEU A 45 -9.77 -36.69 -7.98
N TRP A 46 -10.01 -35.54 -8.59
CA TRP A 46 -10.62 -34.37 -7.95
C TRP A 46 -11.98 -34.09 -8.57
N ARG A 47 -12.98 -33.86 -7.72
CA ARG A 47 -14.32 -33.44 -8.13
C ARG A 47 -14.49 -31.96 -7.79
N HIS A 48 -14.82 -31.16 -8.79
CA HIS A 48 -14.98 -29.72 -8.66
C HIS A 48 -16.41 -29.33 -8.26
N ASN A 49 -16.56 -28.13 -7.71
CA ASN A 49 -17.84 -27.54 -7.29
C ASN A 49 -18.60 -28.34 -6.21
N THR A 50 -17.89 -29.17 -5.43
CA THR A 50 -18.48 -29.97 -4.34
C THR A 50 -17.82 -29.77 -2.99
N ASN A 51 -16.85 -28.87 -2.91
CA ASN A 51 -16.08 -28.64 -1.69
C ASN A 51 -16.87 -27.76 -0.72
N GLU A 52 -16.73 -28.02 0.58
CA GLU A 52 -17.27 -27.16 1.64
C GLU A 52 -16.48 -25.84 1.71
N LEU A 53 -15.14 -25.92 1.58
CA LEU A 53 -14.25 -24.78 1.48
C LEU A 53 -14.23 -24.23 0.04
N ARG A 54 -14.50 -22.94 -0.11
CA ARG A 54 -14.40 -22.20 -1.37
C ARG A 54 -12.94 -21.96 -1.74
N ASN A 55 -12.69 -21.82 -3.05
CA ASN A 55 -11.36 -21.58 -3.65
C ASN A 55 -10.23 -22.56 -3.27
N ASN A 56 -10.57 -23.73 -2.75
CA ASN A 56 -9.60 -24.80 -2.57
C ASN A 56 -9.45 -25.60 -3.87
N TYR A 57 -8.25 -25.58 -4.43
CA TYR A 57 -7.89 -26.39 -5.61
C TYR A 57 -6.71 -27.28 -5.26
N TYR A 58 -6.91 -28.59 -5.38
CA TYR A 58 -5.88 -29.60 -5.12
C TYR A 58 -5.29 -29.55 -3.70
N GLY A 59 -6.09 -29.15 -2.71
CA GLY A 59 -5.68 -29.06 -1.30
C GLY A 59 -4.97 -27.76 -0.93
N THR A 60 -4.88 -26.80 -1.85
CA THR A 60 -4.33 -25.46 -1.59
C THR A 60 -5.45 -24.42 -1.67
N ASP A 61 -5.50 -23.53 -0.67
CA ASP A 61 -6.44 -22.41 -0.64
C ASP A 61 -5.90 -21.22 -1.43
N TYR A 62 -6.80 -20.56 -2.16
CA TYR A 62 -6.48 -19.38 -2.95
C TYR A 62 -7.44 -18.24 -2.65
N PRO A 63 -6.98 -16.98 -2.66
CA PRO A 63 -7.87 -15.85 -2.47
C PRO A 63 -8.79 -15.63 -3.69
N SER A 64 -10.01 -15.16 -3.43
CA SER A 64 -10.86 -14.54 -4.46
C SER A 64 -10.30 -13.17 -4.82
N THR A 65 -10.14 -12.88 -6.10
CA THR A 65 -9.76 -11.53 -6.55
C THR A 65 -10.69 -10.99 -7.62
N VAL A 66 -11.00 -9.70 -7.54
CA VAL A 66 -11.81 -8.98 -8.53
C VAL A 66 -11.09 -7.69 -8.89
N THR A 67 -10.74 -7.54 -10.16
CA THR A 67 -10.09 -6.32 -10.68
C THR A 67 -11.05 -5.56 -11.57
N SER A 68 -11.19 -4.27 -11.33
CA SER A 68 -12.00 -3.36 -12.16
C SER A 68 -11.41 -1.95 -12.13
N VAL A 69 -12.06 -1.01 -12.81
CA VAL A 69 -11.55 0.36 -12.97
C VAL A 69 -12.65 1.40 -12.81
N PHE A 70 -12.36 2.42 -12.00
CA PHE A 70 -13.11 3.67 -11.99
C PHE A 70 -12.54 4.63 -13.04
N ASN A 71 -13.28 4.84 -14.12
CA ASN A 71 -12.83 5.66 -15.26
C ASN A 71 -13.90 6.63 -15.80
N GLN A 72 -14.85 7.04 -14.96
CA GLN A 72 -15.82 8.06 -15.36
C GLN A 72 -15.10 9.40 -15.56
N GLU A 73 -15.33 10.13 -16.66
CA GLU A 73 -14.64 11.39 -17.03
C GLU A 73 -13.10 11.27 -17.15
N PRO A 74 -12.55 10.49 -18.09
CA PRO A 74 -11.12 10.15 -18.15
C PRO A 74 -10.13 11.31 -18.32
N ILE A 75 -10.60 12.52 -18.65
CA ILE A 75 -9.75 13.70 -18.90
C ILE A 75 -9.57 14.54 -17.63
N THR A 76 -10.41 14.34 -16.61
CA THR A 76 -10.33 15.10 -15.35
C THR A 76 -9.46 14.36 -14.34
N ASN A 77 -8.51 15.09 -13.73
CA ASN A 77 -7.82 14.60 -12.55
C ASN A 77 -8.80 14.40 -11.41
N LYS A 78 -8.72 13.23 -10.76
CA LYS A 78 -9.59 12.83 -9.66
C LYS A 78 -8.79 12.50 -8.43
N LEU A 79 -9.45 12.59 -7.30
CA LEU A 79 -8.98 12.16 -6.00
C LEU A 79 -9.98 11.15 -5.46
N PHE A 80 -9.53 9.90 -5.33
CA PHE A 80 -10.31 8.80 -4.76
C PHE A 80 -9.98 8.71 -3.27
N LYS A 81 -10.99 8.90 -2.41
CA LYS A 81 -10.77 8.92 -0.95
C LYS A 81 -11.35 7.73 -0.22
N THR A 82 -12.41 7.14 -0.75
CA THR A 82 -13.20 6.14 -0.04
C THR A 82 -13.56 4.99 -0.95
N LEU A 83 -13.84 3.86 -0.34
CA LEU A 83 -14.47 2.72 -0.98
C LEU A 83 -15.66 2.27 -0.13
N SER A 84 -16.77 2.01 -0.78
CA SER A 84 -17.96 1.40 -0.21
C SER A 84 -18.28 0.11 -0.98
N LEU A 85 -18.44 -0.99 -0.25
CA LEU A 85 -18.77 -2.30 -0.81
C LEU A 85 -20.16 -2.72 -0.35
N GLU A 86 -21.01 -3.01 -1.33
CA GLU A 86 -22.28 -3.69 -1.08
C GLU A 86 -22.00 -5.20 -1.16
N SER A 87 -21.70 -5.78 0.00
CA SER A 87 -21.28 -7.17 0.15
C SER A 87 -21.67 -7.69 1.54
N ASP A 88 -21.80 -9.01 1.67
CA ASP A 88 -21.98 -9.65 2.98
C ASP A 88 -20.71 -9.59 3.84
N HIS A 89 -19.52 -9.62 3.21
CA HIS A 89 -18.19 -9.60 3.85
C HIS A 89 -17.34 -8.39 3.42
N ALA A 90 -16.33 -8.06 4.22
CA ALA A 90 -15.33 -7.07 3.85
C ALA A 90 -14.30 -7.68 2.89
N TRP A 91 -13.82 -6.89 1.95
CA TRP A 91 -12.77 -7.28 1.01
C TRP A 91 -11.59 -6.33 1.16
N GLY A 92 -10.37 -6.86 1.23
CA GLY A 92 -9.18 -6.02 1.11
C GLY A 92 -9.14 -5.39 -0.28
N ALA A 93 -8.64 -4.16 -0.39
CA ALA A 93 -8.57 -3.44 -1.66
C ALA A 93 -7.18 -2.87 -1.88
N THR A 94 -6.70 -2.93 -3.12
CA THR A 94 -5.53 -2.18 -3.59
C THR A 94 -5.94 -1.26 -4.73
N PHE A 95 -5.26 -0.12 -4.86
CA PHE A 95 -5.56 0.93 -5.83
C PHE A 95 -4.31 1.40 -6.53
N VAL A 96 -4.39 1.46 -7.86
CA VAL A 96 -3.34 1.95 -8.74
C VAL A 96 -3.94 2.93 -9.74
N SER A 97 -3.30 4.09 -9.87
CA SER A 97 -3.52 5.08 -10.92
C SER A 97 -2.22 5.29 -11.70
N GLU A 98 -2.25 6.18 -12.68
CA GLU A 98 -1.06 6.59 -13.41
C GLU A 98 -0.13 7.53 -12.61
N LEU A 99 -0.64 8.17 -11.54
CA LEU A 99 0.14 9.09 -10.71
C LEU A 99 0.62 8.46 -9.41
N GLN A 100 -0.10 7.47 -8.89
CA GLN A 100 0.17 6.84 -7.60
C GLN A 100 -0.21 5.35 -7.65
N SER A 101 0.57 4.49 -7.00
CA SER A 101 0.37 3.03 -7.05
C SER A 101 0.26 2.37 -5.67
N THR A 102 0.24 3.16 -4.60
CA THR A 102 0.35 2.67 -3.22
C THR A 102 -0.95 2.73 -2.42
N GLY A 103 -2.09 2.89 -3.11
CA GLY A 103 -3.39 2.92 -2.44
C GLY A 103 -3.78 1.54 -1.93
N PHE A 104 -4.22 1.45 -0.69
CA PHE A 104 -4.68 0.20 -0.09
C PHE A 104 -5.75 0.41 0.99
N ILE A 105 -6.50 -0.65 1.24
CA ILE A 105 -7.45 -0.79 2.33
C ILE A 105 -7.37 -2.25 2.81
N GLU A 106 -7.00 -2.48 4.07
CA GLU A 106 -7.12 -3.80 4.67
C GLU A 106 -8.59 -4.14 4.94
N ALA A 107 -8.96 -5.42 4.85
CA ALA A 107 -10.34 -5.86 5.11
C ALA A 107 -10.83 -5.43 6.52
N THR A 108 -9.91 -5.40 7.49
CA THR A 108 -10.13 -4.97 8.87
C THR A 108 -10.45 -3.48 9.02
N TYR A 109 -10.15 -2.66 8.01
CA TYR A 109 -10.42 -1.23 8.02
C TYR A 109 -11.84 -0.87 7.58
N PHE A 110 -12.60 -1.84 7.07
CA PHE A 110 -13.99 -1.64 6.71
C PHE A 110 -14.89 -1.66 7.93
N GLU A 111 -15.74 -0.64 8.03
CA GLU A 111 -16.80 -0.55 9.02
C GLU A 111 -18.16 -0.62 8.32
N LYS A 112 -19.11 -1.38 8.87
CA LYS A 112 -20.48 -1.39 8.34
C LYS A 112 -21.14 -0.04 8.61
N LYS A 113 -21.55 0.66 7.55
CA LYS A 113 -22.33 1.89 7.58
C LYS A 113 -23.52 1.73 6.63
N GLU A 114 -24.74 1.89 7.17
CA GLU A 114 -25.98 1.79 6.37
C GLU A 114 -26.10 0.49 5.57
N SER A 115 -25.61 -0.64 6.11
CA SER A 115 -25.55 -1.97 5.47
C SER A 115 -24.47 -2.16 4.41
N ASP A 116 -23.71 -1.12 4.06
CA ASP A 116 -22.53 -1.21 3.20
C ASP A 116 -21.24 -1.25 4.04
N TRP A 117 -20.19 -1.89 3.53
CA TRP A 117 -18.86 -1.83 4.12
C TRP A 117 -18.14 -0.59 3.62
N PHE A 118 -17.80 0.34 4.52
CA PHE A 118 -17.17 1.61 4.18
C PHE A 118 -15.77 1.72 4.77
N ALA A 119 -14.82 2.18 3.96
CA ALA A 119 -13.46 2.49 4.40
C ALA A 119 -12.84 3.66 3.64
N PHE A 120 -11.86 4.30 4.26
CA PHE A 120 -11.01 5.29 3.60
C PHE A 120 -9.84 4.59 2.90
N ILE A 121 -9.54 5.05 1.68
CA ILE A 121 -8.33 4.65 0.96
C ILE A 121 -7.15 5.24 1.70
N ARG A 122 -6.24 4.37 2.13
CA ARG A 122 -4.96 4.73 2.71
C ARG A 122 -3.89 4.64 1.64
N THR A 123 -2.82 5.41 1.80
CA THR A 123 -1.63 5.22 1.01
C THR A 123 -0.55 4.70 1.94
N GLN A 124 0.13 3.64 1.53
CA GLN A 124 1.32 3.24 2.26
C GLN A 124 2.46 4.02 1.65
N GLY A 125 3.22 4.75 2.47
CA GLY A 125 4.46 5.34 1.97
C GLY A 125 5.33 4.23 1.42
N VAL A 126 5.85 4.41 0.20
CA VAL A 126 6.79 3.54 -0.51
C VAL A 126 6.90 2.11 0.05
N VAL A 127 6.02 1.24 -0.45
CA VAL A 127 6.04 -0.20 -0.16
C VAL A 127 6.39 -0.92 -1.43
N ASN A 128 7.30 -1.88 -1.32
CA ASN A 128 7.90 -2.60 -2.44
C ASN A 128 8.69 -1.66 -3.36
N ILE A 129 9.61 -0.90 -2.76
CA ILE A 129 10.72 -0.33 -3.50
C ILE A 129 11.59 -1.49 -3.98
N ASP A 130 11.52 -1.83 -5.26
CA ASP A 130 12.55 -2.68 -5.85
C ASP A 130 13.85 -1.85 -6.08
N THR A 131 13.76 -0.50 -6.09
CA THR A 131 14.94 0.39 -6.17
C THR A 131 14.75 1.75 -5.49
N ALA A 132 15.75 2.20 -4.71
CA ALA A 132 15.76 3.49 -3.97
C ALA A 132 15.36 4.76 -4.77
N ALA A 133 15.25 4.68 -6.10
CA ALA A 133 14.74 5.72 -6.99
C ALA A 133 13.23 6.01 -6.83
N GLU A 134 12.42 5.04 -6.40
CA GLU A 134 10.96 5.19 -6.26
C GLU A 134 10.56 5.98 -5.00
N ALA A 135 11.34 5.93 -3.93
CA ALA A 135 11.15 6.80 -2.76
C ALA A 135 11.34 8.29 -3.09
N ALA A 136 12.24 8.61 -4.03
CA ALA A 136 12.50 9.97 -4.46
C ALA A 136 11.38 10.56 -5.35
N GLN A 137 10.58 9.72 -6.01
CA GLN A 137 9.43 10.15 -6.84
C GLN A 137 8.23 10.59 -5.99
N GLU A 138 8.12 10.08 -4.76
CA GLU A 138 6.98 10.32 -3.88
C GLU A 138 7.13 11.57 -3.00
N PHE A 139 8.37 12.04 -2.75
CA PHE A 139 8.62 13.25 -1.97
C PHE A 139 8.01 14.52 -2.60
N PRO A 140 8.12 14.78 -3.92
CA PRO A 140 7.49 15.94 -4.57
C PRO A 140 5.96 15.97 -4.51
N LEU A 141 5.33 14.82 -4.29
CA LEU A 141 3.88 14.69 -4.16
C LEU A 141 3.40 14.80 -2.71
N ARG A 142 4.33 14.94 -1.75
CA ARG A 142 4.04 14.99 -0.30
C ARG A 142 4.14 16.41 0.25
N SER A 143 3.23 16.76 1.15
CA SER A 143 3.35 17.94 1.99
C SER A 143 4.43 17.70 3.06
N ALA A 144 5.67 18.08 2.76
CA ALA A 144 6.77 18.05 3.71
C ALA A 144 6.82 19.35 4.53
N ASN A 145 6.90 19.23 5.86
CA ASN A 145 7.15 20.36 6.75
C ASN A 145 8.61 20.35 7.20
N GLY A 146 9.30 21.48 7.04
CA GLY A 146 10.66 21.63 7.55
C GLY A 146 10.64 21.82 9.07
N ILE A 147 11.47 21.05 9.79
CA ILE A 147 11.68 21.23 11.23
C ILE A 147 12.84 22.22 11.44
N GLY A 148 13.98 21.96 10.81
CA GLY A 148 15.19 22.78 10.95
C GLY A 148 16.46 21.96 10.99
N ASN A 149 17.59 22.60 11.27
CA ASN A 149 18.88 21.93 11.37
C ASN A 149 19.06 21.26 12.75
N SER A 150 19.50 20.00 12.77
CA SER A 150 19.99 19.35 13.98
C SER A 150 21.32 19.95 14.45
N LEU A 151 21.59 19.89 15.75
CA LEU A 151 22.94 20.06 16.30
C LEU A 151 23.74 18.77 16.21
N THR A 152 23.10 17.65 16.54
CA THR A 152 23.71 16.32 16.57
C THR A 152 22.75 15.29 15.99
N ALA A 153 23.30 14.27 15.35
CA ALA A 153 22.55 13.12 14.88
C ALA A 153 23.26 11.85 15.37
N THR A 154 22.77 11.29 16.47
CA THR A 154 23.40 10.13 17.10
C THR A 154 22.72 8.85 16.62
N ASN A 155 23.49 7.96 16.01
CA ASN A 155 23.01 6.65 15.57
C ASN A 155 23.41 5.56 16.57
N VAL A 156 22.45 4.77 17.03
CA VAL A 156 22.67 3.58 17.87
C VAL A 156 21.88 2.42 17.28
N ALA A 157 22.59 1.46 16.67
CA ALA A 157 21.96 0.43 15.85
C ALA A 157 21.03 1.06 14.79
N THR A 158 19.76 0.69 14.75
CA THR A 158 18.74 1.22 13.83
C THR A 158 18.07 2.50 14.33
N VAL A 159 18.39 2.98 15.53
CA VAL A 159 17.80 4.20 16.10
C VAL A 159 18.68 5.41 15.80
N THR A 160 18.08 6.48 15.28
CA THR A 160 18.73 7.78 15.08
C THR A 160 18.04 8.83 15.95
N THR A 161 18.81 9.54 16.76
CA THR A 161 18.32 10.64 17.60
C THR A 161 18.85 11.97 17.08
N PHE A 162 17.95 12.83 16.60
CA PHE A 162 18.26 14.22 16.24
C PHE A 162 18.04 15.13 17.43
N THR A 163 19.08 15.84 17.86
CA THR A 163 18.97 16.88 18.89
C THR A 163 18.94 18.25 18.23
N PHE A 164 18.01 19.11 18.64
CA PHE A 164 17.78 20.44 18.09
C PHE A 164 18.11 21.55 19.09
N PRO A 165 18.35 22.79 18.63
CA PRO A 165 18.58 23.92 19.53
C PRO A 165 17.38 24.12 20.45
N LEU A 166 17.61 24.47 21.72
CA LEU A 166 16.51 24.66 22.69
C LEU A 166 15.56 25.80 22.29
N GLU A 167 16.06 26.77 21.52
CA GLU A 167 15.29 27.87 20.96
C GLU A 167 14.45 27.48 19.73
N LEU A 168 14.64 26.27 19.19
CA LEU A 168 13.84 25.75 18.08
C LEU A 168 12.58 25.08 18.66
N PRO A 169 11.39 25.67 18.53
CA PRO A 169 10.17 25.02 18.99
C PRO A 169 9.87 23.85 18.06
N LEU A 170 10.03 22.61 18.55
CA LEU A 170 9.59 21.43 17.79
C LEU A 170 8.06 21.42 17.62
N GLY A 171 7.32 22.13 18.47
CA GLY A 171 5.90 22.46 18.29
C GLY A 171 5.02 21.23 18.03
N ASN A 172 3.89 21.45 17.36
CA ASN A 172 2.98 20.39 16.91
C ASN A 172 3.31 19.89 15.49
N ILE A 173 4.52 20.18 15.00
CA ILE A 173 4.90 19.88 13.61
C ILE A 173 5.15 18.38 13.42
N PRO A 174 6.01 17.71 14.21
CA PRO A 174 6.15 16.25 14.17
C PRO A 174 5.16 15.56 15.11
N ASN A 175 4.56 14.45 14.66
CA ASN A 175 3.82 13.50 15.50
C ASN A 175 4.56 12.15 15.54
N ILE A 176 4.31 11.35 16.58
CA ILE A 176 4.78 9.95 16.63
C ILE A 176 4.16 9.17 15.45
N GLY A 177 4.97 8.43 14.73
CA GLY A 177 4.60 7.70 13.51
C GLY A 177 4.80 8.47 12.21
N ASP A 178 5.16 9.76 12.26
CA ASP A 178 5.50 10.52 11.05
C ASP A 178 6.83 10.05 10.44
N SER A 179 6.95 10.15 9.11
CA SER A 179 8.17 9.79 8.38
C SER A 179 9.15 10.97 8.30
N ILE A 180 10.43 10.71 8.51
CA ILE A 180 11.51 11.70 8.45
C ILE A 180 12.33 11.56 7.17
N TYR A 181 12.55 12.71 6.53
CA TYR A 181 13.58 12.93 5.52
C TYR A 181 14.60 13.90 6.08
N TYR A 182 15.87 13.71 5.76
CA TYR A 182 16.90 14.67 6.09
C TYR A 182 17.74 14.99 4.86
N ALA A 183 18.45 16.10 4.91
CA ALA A 183 19.47 16.40 3.92
C ALA A 183 20.66 17.06 4.60
N VAL A 184 21.85 16.84 4.06
CA VAL A 184 23.03 17.59 4.46
C VAL A 184 22.86 19.03 3.97
N PRO A 185 22.93 20.06 4.84
CA PRO A 185 22.81 21.44 4.41
C PRO A 185 23.91 21.79 3.40
N VAL A 186 23.52 22.41 2.30
CA VAL A 186 24.43 22.80 1.22
C VAL A 186 24.39 24.30 0.99
N VAL A 187 25.50 24.86 0.51
CA VAL A 187 25.57 26.26 0.07
C VAL A 187 25.36 26.29 -1.44
N PHE A 188 24.60 27.27 -1.92
CA PHE A 188 24.41 27.52 -3.35
C PHE A 188 25.77 27.56 -4.08
N PRO A 189 25.92 26.87 -5.23
CA PRO A 189 24.90 26.37 -6.15
C PRO A 189 24.47 24.91 -5.96
N ALA A 190 24.90 24.24 -4.90
CA ALA A 190 24.54 22.85 -4.67
C ALA A 190 23.04 22.71 -4.32
N VAL A 191 22.41 21.65 -4.84
CA VAL A 191 20.99 21.34 -4.64
C VAL A 191 20.84 20.41 -3.44
N LEU A 192 19.98 20.81 -2.50
CA LEU A 192 19.63 20.00 -1.35
C LEU A 192 18.85 18.76 -1.82
N THR A 193 19.37 17.57 -1.52
CA THR A 193 18.76 16.29 -1.91
C THR A 193 18.24 15.59 -0.65
N PRO A 194 16.91 15.48 -0.45
CA PRO A 194 16.32 14.76 0.67
C PRO A 194 16.63 13.26 0.61
N ILE A 195 16.98 12.68 1.76
CA ILE A 195 17.24 11.27 1.98
C ILE A 195 16.23 10.75 3.00
N TYR A 196 15.56 9.64 2.69
CA TYR A 196 14.64 8.99 3.60
C TYR A 196 15.39 8.29 4.74
N LEU A 197 14.87 8.38 5.96
CA LEU A 197 15.44 7.72 7.14
C LEU A 197 14.52 6.64 7.71
N GLY A 198 13.29 7.00 8.07
CA GLY A 198 12.40 6.14 8.82
C GLY A 198 11.32 6.91 9.56
N GLU A 199 10.78 6.35 10.63
CA GLU A 199 9.59 6.84 11.34
C GLU A 199 9.91 7.31 12.77
N ILE A 200 9.24 8.37 13.22
CA ILE A 200 9.39 8.93 14.57
C ILE A 200 8.78 7.98 15.59
N THR A 201 9.59 7.51 16.56
CA THR A 201 9.14 6.67 17.67
C THR A 201 8.95 7.44 18.96
N ALA A 202 9.70 8.53 19.16
CA ALA A 202 9.54 9.39 20.32
C ALA A 202 9.92 10.85 20.02
N ILE A 203 9.26 11.77 20.72
CA ILE A 203 9.55 13.21 20.70
C ILE A 203 9.75 13.61 22.16
N ASN A 204 10.95 14.04 22.53
CA ASN A 204 11.27 14.41 23.91
C ASN A 204 11.55 15.91 23.98
N ILE A 205 10.61 16.64 24.59
CA ILE A 205 10.72 18.07 24.84
C ILE A 205 10.64 18.29 26.35
N ASP A 206 11.79 18.56 26.96
CA ASP A 206 11.90 18.94 28.36
C ASP A 206 13.01 19.99 28.49
N ILE A 207 12.65 21.24 28.21
CA ILE A 207 13.57 22.38 28.22
C ILE A 207 14.09 22.69 29.65
N PRO A 208 13.28 22.57 30.72
CA PRO A 208 13.76 22.80 32.08
C PRO A 208 14.61 21.67 32.69
N ALA A 209 14.61 20.46 32.11
CA ALA A 209 15.37 19.33 32.65
C ALA A 209 16.90 19.54 32.61
N THR A 210 17.62 18.72 33.39
CA THR A 210 19.09 18.69 33.42
C THR A 210 19.58 17.27 33.09
N PRO A 211 20.11 17.00 31.88
CA PRO A 211 20.29 17.93 30.75
C PRO A 211 18.96 18.27 30.05
N PRO A 212 18.85 19.45 29.40
CA PRO A 212 17.65 19.84 28.68
C PRO A 212 17.47 18.96 27.44
N LEU A 213 16.23 18.56 27.17
CA LEU A 213 15.87 17.68 26.06
C LEU A 213 15.06 18.45 25.01
N ASN A 214 15.56 18.44 23.78
CA ASN A 214 14.81 18.86 22.60
C ASN A 214 15.21 17.96 21.44
N ASN A 215 14.70 16.74 21.42
CA ASN A 215 15.11 15.73 20.46
C ASN A 215 13.95 14.90 19.89
N ILE A 216 14.20 14.36 18.70
CA ILE A 216 13.33 13.41 18.02
C ILE A 216 14.10 12.12 17.85
N VAL A 217 13.46 11.02 18.22
CA VAL A 217 13.98 9.65 18.06
C VAL A 217 13.27 9.01 16.88
N VAL A 218 14.05 8.47 15.96
CA VAL A 218 13.58 7.88 14.70
C VAL A 218 14.09 6.45 14.60
N GLU A 219 13.21 5.53 14.27
CA GLU A 219 13.58 4.15 13.91
C GLU A 219 13.85 4.10 12.41
N GLN A 220 15.03 3.64 12.01
CA GLN A 220 15.42 3.49 10.62
C GLN A 220 14.59 2.41 9.94
N ASN A 221 13.96 2.74 8.82
CA ASN A 221 13.27 1.76 7.98
C ASN A 221 14.23 1.18 6.93
N VAL A 222 15.03 0.20 7.33
CA VAL A 222 16.02 -0.45 6.45
C VAL A 222 15.37 -1.13 5.24
N VAL A 223 14.17 -1.70 5.43
CA VAL A 223 13.45 -2.46 4.39
C VAL A 223 13.06 -1.55 3.23
N ASN A 224 12.62 -0.33 3.51
CA ASN A 224 12.20 0.64 2.48
C ASN A 224 13.30 1.65 2.13
N GLY A 225 14.58 1.27 2.29
CA GLY A 225 15.72 2.08 1.84
C GLY A 225 16.07 3.29 2.70
N GLY A 226 15.65 3.30 3.97
CA GLY A 226 16.03 4.33 4.94
C GLY A 226 17.54 4.31 5.22
N VAL A 227 18.18 5.49 5.24
CA VAL A 227 19.63 5.63 5.42
C VAL A 227 19.94 6.56 6.59
N GLN A 228 20.75 6.13 7.54
CA GLN A 228 21.16 6.97 8.67
C GLN A 228 22.11 8.11 8.26
N PRO A 229 22.01 9.30 8.88
CA PRO A 229 22.90 10.42 8.62
C PRO A 229 24.34 10.09 9.02
N GLY A 230 25.31 10.47 8.17
CA GLY A 230 26.75 10.32 8.45
C GLY A 230 27.39 11.56 9.08
N VAL A 231 26.63 12.64 9.28
CA VAL A 231 27.07 13.91 9.85
C VAL A 231 26.10 14.38 10.93
N ASP A 232 26.57 15.23 11.84
CA ASP A 232 25.76 15.72 12.96
C ASP A 232 24.70 16.76 12.58
N VAL A 233 25.03 17.63 11.63
CA VAL A 233 24.18 18.75 11.22
C VAL A 233 23.43 18.37 9.95
N ASN A 234 22.14 18.14 10.09
CA ASN A 234 21.23 17.78 9.00
C ASN A 234 20.01 18.69 9.02
N TYR A 235 19.55 19.13 7.85
CA TYR A 235 18.24 19.76 7.72
C TYR A 235 17.17 18.67 7.73
N VAL A 236 16.33 18.67 8.77
CA VAL A 236 15.32 17.64 9.01
C VAL A 236 13.94 18.13 8.53
N MET A 237 13.26 17.26 7.80
CA MET A 237 11.93 17.44 7.25
C MET A 237 11.04 16.28 7.68
N VAL A 238 9.77 16.57 7.94
CA VAL A 238 8.77 15.57 8.34
C VAL A 238 7.64 15.52 7.33
N THR A 239 7.22 14.30 7.01
CA THR A 239 6.00 14.01 6.25
C THR A 239 5.05 13.23 7.14
N LYS A 240 3.77 13.62 7.13
CA LYS A 240 2.76 12.99 7.99
C LYS A 240 2.58 11.51 7.70
N ASN A 241 2.23 10.74 8.73
CA ASN A 241 1.91 9.33 8.57
C ASN A 241 0.73 9.16 7.59
N LEU A 242 0.97 8.48 6.48
CA LEU A 242 0.01 8.36 5.39
C LEU A 242 -1.14 7.37 5.67
N VAL A 243 -0.98 6.50 6.66
CA VAL A 243 -2.03 5.60 7.14
C VAL A 243 -2.97 6.34 8.10
N ALA A 244 -2.41 7.20 8.95
CA ALA A 244 -3.17 8.01 9.91
C ALA A 244 -3.82 9.25 9.26
N GLU A 245 -3.11 9.92 8.34
CA GLU A 245 -3.54 11.14 7.65
C GLU A 245 -3.58 10.93 6.14
N SER A 246 -4.27 9.87 5.68
CA SER A 246 -4.40 9.60 4.25
C SER A 246 -5.17 10.70 3.54
N HIS A 247 -4.66 11.13 2.39
CA HIS A 247 -5.35 12.06 1.49
C HIS A 247 -6.12 11.36 0.37
N GLY A 248 -6.02 10.03 0.26
CA GLY A 248 -6.53 9.25 -0.87
C GLY A 248 -5.50 9.12 -2.00
N ILE A 249 -5.96 8.68 -3.17
CA ILE A 249 -5.13 8.45 -4.36
C ILE A 249 -5.55 9.40 -5.50
N LEU A 250 -4.58 10.04 -6.16
CA LEU A 250 -4.78 10.95 -7.29
C LEU A 250 -4.59 10.23 -8.62
N GLY A 251 -5.40 10.58 -9.61
CA GLY A 251 -5.23 10.11 -10.99
C GLY A 251 -6.46 10.37 -11.86
N HIS A 252 -6.32 10.16 -13.15
CA HIS A 252 -7.42 10.22 -14.11
C HIS A 252 -8.31 8.98 -13.99
N TYR A 253 -7.74 7.84 -13.64
CA TYR A 253 -8.47 6.61 -13.38
C TYR A 253 -7.92 5.93 -12.12
N GLY A 254 -8.74 5.06 -11.52
CA GLY A 254 -8.31 4.21 -10.42
C GLY A 254 -8.62 2.77 -10.77
N VAL A 255 -7.59 1.96 -11.05
CA VAL A 255 -7.72 0.50 -11.10
C VAL A 255 -7.71 0.01 -9.66
N PHE A 256 -8.70 -0.79 -9.31
CA PHE A 256 -8.78 -1.40 -8.00
C PHE A 256 -8.83 -2.92 -8.12
N THR A 257 -8.18 -3.59 -7.18
CA THR A 257 -8.24 -5.05 -7.02
C THR A 257 -8.73 -5.35 -5.62
N LEU A 258 -9.90 -5.99 -5.54
CA LEU A 258 -10.44 -6.53 -4.31
C LEU A 258 -9.90 -7.93 -4.09
N THR A 259 -9.58 -8.27 -2.84
CA THR A 259 -9.09 -9.58 -2.41
C THR A 259 -9.87 -10.05 -1.19
N ASN A 260 -10.33 -11.29 -1.21
CA ASN A 260 -10.98 -11.94 -0.09
C ASN A 260 -10.39 -13.33 0.13
N GLU A 261 -10.13 -13.66 1.39
CA GLU A 261 -9.47 -14.91 1.82
C GLU A 261 -10.45 -15.86 2.53
N ASP A 262 -11.74 -15.52 2.59
CA ASP A 262 -12.74 -16.33 3.27
C ASP A 262 -12.96 -17.63 2.51
N THR A 263 -13.09 -18.72 3.26
CA THR A 263 -13.34 -20.06 2.71
C THR A 263 -14.83 -20.37 2.58
N GLU A 264 -15.70 -19.43 2.96
CA GLU A 264 -17.15 -19.55 2.88
C GLU A 264 -17.72 -18.83 1.66
N ALA A 265 -19.04 -18.94 1.44
CA ALA A 265 -19.68 -18.26 0.33
C ALA A 265 -19.74 -16.76 0.61
N VAL A 266 -19.30 -15.95 -0.36
CA VAL A 266 -19.26 -14.49 -0.26
C VAL A 266 -19.95 -13.90 -1.49
N GLU A 267 -20.78 -12.87 -1.27
CA GLU A 267 -21.50 -12.17 -2.31
C GLU A 267 -21.05 -10.70 -2.38
N LEU A 268 -20.64 -10.24 -3.56
CA LEU A 268 -20.30 -8.85 -3.85
C LEU A 268 -21.24 -8.33 -4.94
N PHE A 269 -22.05 -7.33 -4.60
CA PHE A 269 -23.08 -6.79 -5.48
C PHE A 269 -22.60 -5.52 -6.20
N ALA A 270 -21.95 -4.62 -5.48
CA ALA A 270 -21.49 -3.35 -6.03
C ALA A 270 -20.26 -2.81 -5.30
N VAL A 271 -19.44 -2.07 -6.05
CA VAL A 271 -18.28 -1.33 -5.55
C VAL A 271 -18.48 0.14 -5.90
N LYS A 272 -18.47 1.00 -4.89
CA LYS A 272 -18.76 2.43 -5.00
C LYS A 272 -17.58 3.20 -4.44
N SER A 273 -17.23 4.35 -5.01
CA SER A 273 -16.19 5.23 -4.48
C SER A 273 -16.66 6.67 -4.56
N GLU A 274 -16.40 7.45 -3.52
CA GLU A 274 -16.57 8.90 -3.60
C GLU A 274 -15.33 9.51 -4.24
N VAL A 275 -15.56 10.13 -5.39
CA VAL A 275 -14.51 10.69 -6.22
C VAL A 275 -14.71 12.19 -6.32
N MET A 276 -13.66 12.94 -6.01
CA MET A 276 -13.67 14.40 -6.17
C MET A 276 -12.79 14.81 -7.33
N LYS A 277 -13.22 15.82 -8.07
CA LYS A 277 -12.37 16.46 -9.08
C LYS A 277 -11.23 17.20 -8.39
N SER A 278 -10.00 16.92 -8.79
CA SER A 278 -8.82 17.66 -8.33
C SER A 278 -8.71 18.97 -9.11
N TYR A 279 -8.65 20.09 -8.39
CA TYR A 279 -8.36 21.39 -8.95
C TYR A 279 -6.91 21.74 -8.61
N PRO A 280 -6.07 22.13 -9.60
CA PRO A 280 -4.71 22.59 -9.36
C PRO A 280 -4.66 23.93 -8.62
#